data_AF-A0A7S6U5Z9-F1
#
_entry.id   AF-A0A7S6U5Z9-F1
#
_cell.length_a   1.000
_cell.length_b   1.000
_cell.length_c   1.000
_cell.angle_alpha   90.00
_cell.angle_beta   90.00
_cell.angle_gamma   90.00
#
_symmetry.space_group_name_H-M   'P 1'
#
loop_
_entity.id
_entity.type
_entity.pdbx_description
1 polymer ?
#
loop_
_entity_poly.entity_id
_entity_poly.type
_entity_poly.pdbx_seq_one_letter_code
_entity_poly.pdbx_strand_id
1 'polypeptide(L)'
;MSHNFSFQSLAECSQTKARAGVFMTPHGPVETPRFMPVGTLANVKTVTPDQLSSTGAQMILSNTYHLHLQPGEKIVAGGGGLHKFMGWNGPMLTDSGGFQVFSLSEMRKISEDGVTFRSPHDGQIIHLTPERSIEIQNTLGADVIMAFDECPPYPATREDVQAATDRTYRWLERCISFHQRSDQALFGIVQGGVYLDLRIQAAEALAELDLPGYAIGGVSVGEPPELMADIVRTTAPLLPPEKPRYLMGVGTYREMAIAIASGVDLFDCVIPTRWARHGTAIVQGERWNLKNAKFREDYAPLDETCSCYACANFSRAYISHLVRSQEILGYTLLSIHNITELIRFTQKIRQAILGDRFTREFAQWLN
;
A
#
# COMPACT_ATOMS: atom_id res chain seq x y z
N MET A 1 12.10 -19.74 -13.55
CA MET A 1 12.15 -18.27 -13.51
C MET A 1 11.09 -17.76 -14.47
N SER A 2 9.97 -17.21 -13.99
CA SER A 2 8.99 -16.61 -14.88
C SER A 2 9.58 -15.31 -15.44
N HIS A 3 9.68 -15.19 -16.76
CA HIS A 3 10.22 -14.02 -17.46
C HIS A 3 9.35 -12.75 -17.35
N ASN A 4 8.36 -12.75 -16.44
CA ASN A 4 7.29 -11.75 -16.40
C ASN A 4 7.51 -10.66 -15.34
N PHE A 5 8.46 -10.88 -14.42
CA PHE A 5 8.74 -9.93 -13.33
C PHE A 5 10.24 -9.66 -13.23
N SER A 6 10.59 -8.38 -13.17
CA SER A 6 11.97 -7.95 -12.94
C SER A 6 11.98 -6.60 -12.27
N PHE A 7 12.90 -6.40 -11.33
CA PHE A 7 13.17 -5.09 -10.77
C PHE A 7 14.57 -4.65 -11.17
N GLN A 8 14.66 -3.45 -11.75
CA GLN A 8 15.93 -2.85 -12.12
C GLN A 8 16.12 -1.56 -11.32
N SER A 9 17.16 -1.50 -10.49
CA SER A 9 17.64 -0.24 -9.91
C SER A 9 18.35 0.59 -10.98
N LEU A 10 17.89 1.81 -11.23
CA LEU A 10 18.48 2.74 -12.21
C LEU A 10 19.49 3.68 -11.57
N ALA A 11 19.23 4.11 -10.33
CA ALA A 11 20.11 4.96 -9.55
C ALA A 11 19.91 4.72 -8.06
N GLU A 12 20.97 4.92 -7.30
CA GLU A 12 20.96 4.93 -5.84
C GLU A 12 21.52 6.25 -5.35
N CYS A 13 20.94 6.78 -4.27
CA CYS A 13 21.43 8.00 -3.65
C CYS A 13 22.80 7.73 -3.00
N SER A 14 23.78 8.62 -3.23
CA SER A 14 25.14 8.45 -2.71
C SER A 14 25.26 8.53 -1.18
N GLN A 15 24.24 9.07 -0.50
CA GLN A 15 24.26 9.35 0.95
C GLN A 15 23.28 8.51 1.76
N THR A 16 22.36 7.79 1.10
CA THR A 16 21.31 7.00 1.77
C THR A 16 21.15 5.65 1.08
N LYS A 17 20.14 4.87 1.44
CA LYS A 17 19.79 3.64 0.74
C LYS A 17 18.66 3.85 -0.26
N ALA A 18 18.27 5.09 -0.54
CA ALA A 18 17.23 5.42 -1.50
C ALA A 18 17.59 5.00 -2.92
N ARG A 19 16.60 4.48 -3.65
CA ARG A 19 16.77 3.92 -4.99
C ARG A 19 15.64 4.38 -5.89
N ALA A 20 15.97 4.63 -7.15
CA ALA A 20 15.02 4.85 -8.21
C ALA A 20 15.12 3.66 -9.17
N GLY A 21 14.05 2.88 -9.28
CA GLY A 21 14.04 1.67 -10.11
C GLY A 21 12.82 1.56 -11.01
N VAL A 22 12.72 0.45 -11.73
CA VAL A 22 11.55 0.08 -12.52
C VAL A 22 11.21 -1.37 -12.21
N PHE A 23 9.99 -1.60 -11.74
CA PHE A 23 9.42 -2.92 -11.54
C PHE A 23 8.54 -3.27 -12.75
N MET A 24 8.92 -4.29 -13.50
CA MET A 24 8.16 -4.78 -14.65
C MET A 24 7.12 -5.79 -14.20
N THR A 25 5.87 -5.60 -14.62
CA THR A 25 4.77 -6.56 -14.43
C THR A 25 4.08 -6.85 -15.78
N PRO A 26 3.26 -7.90 -15.87
CA PRO A 26 2.49 -8.23 -17.07
C PRO A 26 1.60 -7.08 -17.60
N HIS A 27 1.06 -6.24 -16.71
CA HIS A 27 0.17 -5.13 -17.08
C HIS A 27 0.85 -3.77 -17.17
N GLY A 28 2.19 -3.71 -17.02
CA GLY A 28 2.97 -2.51 -17.29
C GLY A 28 4.13 -2.27 -16.33
N PRO A 29 4.96 -1.26 -16.60
CA PRO A 29 6.04 -0.86 -15.71
C PRO A 29 5.53 -0.02 -14.54
N VAL A 30 6.19 -0.17 -13.39
CA VAL A 30 6.01 0.68 -12.20
C VAL A 30 7.36 1.31 -11.87
N GLU A 31 7.46 2.61 -12.07
CA GLU A 31 8.65 3.35 -11.67
C GLU A 31 8.64 3.63 -10.17
N THR A 32 9.72 3.29 -9.48
CA THR A 32 9.85 3.41 -8.03
C THR A 32 10.76 4.60 -7.63
N PRO A 33 10.55 5.23 -6.44
CA PRO A 33 9.50 4.93 -5.47
C PRO A 33 8.09 5.28 -5.96
N ARG A 34 7.07 4.50 -5.58
CA ARG A 34 5.69 4.71 -6.02
C ARG A 34 4.67 4.53 -4.90
N PHE A 35 3.70 5.43 -4.86
CA PHE A 35 2.49 5.31 -4.05
C PHE A 35 1.37 4.59 -4.82
N MET A 36 0.72 3.63 -4.17
CA MET A 36 -0.38 2.82 -4.70
C MET A 36 -1.71 3.27 -4.07
N PRO A 37 -2.65 3.82 -4.85
CA PRO A 37 -4.00 4.10 -4.37
C PRO A 37 -4.72 2.80 -3.98
N VAL A 38 -5.41 2.81 -2.84
CA VAL A 38 -6.08 1.63 -2.29
C VAL A 38 -7.53 1.55 -2.78
N GLY A 39 -7.85 0.44 -3.44
CA GLY A 39 -9.19 -0.01 -3.77
C GLY A 39 -9.69 -1.08 -2.80
N THR A 40 -10.94 -0.95 -2.35
CA THR A 40 -11.50 -1.85 -1.32
C THR A 40 -12.46 -2.88 -1.89
N LEU A 41 -13.37 -2.47 -2.78
CA LEU A 41 -14.41 -3.33 -3.36
C LEU A 41 -14.37 -3.22 -4.89
N ALA A 42 -13.22 -3.58 -5.48
CA ALA A 42 -12.94 -3.39 -6.90
C ALA A 42 -13.11 -1.92 -7.34
N ASN A 43 -12.88 -0.96 -6.42
CA ASN A 43 -12.90 0.46 -6.71
C ASN A 43 -12.00 1.26 -5.77
N VAL A 44 -11.27 2.22 -6.34
CA VAL A 44 -10.69 3.32 -5.56
C VAL A 44 -11.82 4.31 -5.30
N LYS A 45 -12.16 4.49 -4.02
CA LYS A 45 -13.41 5.17 -3.63
C LYS A 45 -13.49 6.57 -4.26
N THR A 46 -14.67 6.89 -4.80
CA THR A 46 -15.08 8.17 -5.40
C THR A 46 -14.48 8.53 -6.77
N VAL A 47 -13.57 7.73 -7.33
CA VAL A 47 -12.96 8.02 -8.64
C VAL A 47 -13.20 6.90 -9.64
N THR A 48 -13.38 7.25 -10.91
CA THR A 48 -13.41 6.28 -12.02
C THR A 48 -11.99 5.81 -12.36
N PRO A 49 -11.82 4.68 -13.08
CA PRO A 49 -10.49 4.26 -13.58
C PRO A 49 -9.80 5.31 -14.45
N ASP A 50 -10.55 6.05 -15.27
CA ASP A 50 -10.00 7.13 -16.10
C ASP A 50 -9.48 8.29 -15.25
N GLN A 51 -10.27 8.71 -14.25
CA GLN A 51 -9.87 9.74 -13.30
C GLN A 51 -8.64 9.28 -12.51
N LEU A 52 -8.61 8.03 -12.06
CA LEU A 52 -7.47 7.45 -11.36
C LEU A 52 -6.21 7.45 -12.22
N SER A 53 -6.32 7.02 -13.48
CA SER A 53 -5.21 7.03 -14.44
C SER A 53 -4.67 8.45 -14.64
N SER A 54 -5.56 9.45 -14.70
CA SER A 54 -5.17 10.86 -14.85
C SER A 54 -4.37 11.44 -13.66
N THR A 55 -4.39 10.78 -12.49
CA THR A 55 -3.57 11.18 -11.33
C THR A 55 -2.09 10.78 -11.46
N GLY A 56 -1.75 9.98 -12.49
CA GLY A 56 -0.42 9.40 -12.67
C GLY A 56 -0.20 8.09 -11.90
N ALA A 57 -1.27 7.45 -11.43
CA ALA A 57 -1.19 6.15 -10.78
C ALA A 57 -0.72 5.12 -11.79
N GLN A 58 0.34 4.38 -11.44
CA GLN A 58 0.84 3.26 -12.25
C GLN A 58 0.41 1.92 -11.67
N MET A 59 0.23 1.84 -10.35
CA MET A 59 -0.12 0.61 -9.66
C MET A 59 -1.13 0.91 -8.57
N ILE A 60 -2.06 -0.01 -8.33
CA ILE A 60 -3.07 0.11 -7.28
C ILE A 60 -3.03 -1.11 -6.36
N LEU A 61 -3.51 -0.93 -5.13
CA LEU A 61 -3.79 -2.05 -4.24
C LEU A 61 -5.28 -2.39 -4.27
N SER A 62 -5.64 -3.67 -4.26
CA SER A 62 -7.02 -4.14 -4.07
C SER A 62 -7.13 -5.06 -2.86
N ASN A 63 -8.17 -4.88 -2.05
CA ASN A 63 -8.34 -5.66 -0.83
C ASN A 63 -9.01 -7.01 -1.12
N THR A 64 -8.28 -8.11 -0.94
CA THR A 64 -8.75 -9.48 -1.15
C THR A 64 -9.89 -9.83 -0.20
N TYR A 65 -9.75 -9.46 1.07
CA TYR A 65 -10.75 -9.77 2.10
C TYR A 65 -12.15 -9.29 1.71
N HIS A 66 -12.25 -8.02 1.32
CA HIS A 66 -13.53 -7.42 0.97
C HIS A 66 -14.10 -8.01 -0.30
N LEU A 67 -13.26 -8.29 -1.31
CA LEU A 67 -13.68 -8.91 -2.56
C LEU A 67 -14.14 -10.36 -2.38
N HIS A 68 -13.53 -11.10 -1.46
CA HIS A 68 -13.95 -12.45 -1.12
C HIS A 68 -15.36 -12.46 -0.51
N LEU A 69 -15.68 -11.47 0.33
CA LEU A 69 -17.03 -11.34 0.91
C LEU A 69 -18.05 -10.80 -0.07
N GLN A 70 -17.66 -9.79 -0.84
CA GLN A 70 -18.55 -9.15 -1.79
C GLN A 70 -17.72 -8.54 -2.94
N PRO A 71 -17.93 -8.96 -4.20
CA PRO A 71 -19.00 -9.84 -4.68
C PRO A 71 -18.67 -11.35 -4.57
N GLY A 72 -17.49 -11.72 -4.10
CA GLY A 72 -16.94 -13.06 -4.20
C GLY A 72 -16.05 -13.23 -5.43
N GLU A 73 -14.92 -13.89 -5.27
CA GLU A 73 -13.89 -14.04 -6.30
C GLU A 73 -14.38 -14.76 -7.55
N LYS A 74 -15.36 -15.67 -7.42
CA LYS A 74 -16.00 -16.36 -8.56
C LYS A 74 -16.75 -15.39 -9.48
N ILE A 75 -17.41 -14.38 -8.93
CA ILE A 75 -18.11 -13.36 -9.73
C ILE A 75 -17.09 -12.50 -10.47
N VAL A 76 -16.02 -12.11 -9.78
CA VAL A 76 -14.92 -11.33 -10.38
C VAL A 76 -14.26 -12.13 -11.51
N ALA A 77 -13.96 -13.41 -11.29
CA ALA A 77 -13.41 -14.30 -12.31
C ALA A 77 -14.36 -14.48 -13.51
N GLY A 78 -15.67 -14.64 -13.27
CA GLY A 78 -16.69 -14.67 -14.32
C GLY A 78 -16.76 -13.38 -15.15
N GLY A 79 -16.39 -12.24 -14.56
CA GLY A 79 -16.20 -10.96 -15.25
C GLY A 79 -14.90 -10.84 -16.05
N GLY A 80 -14.05 -11.87 -16.05
CA GLY A 80 -12.76 -11.91 -16.74
C GLY A 80 -11.57 -11.45 -15.90
N GLY A 81 -11.64 -11.61 -14.58
CA GLY A 81 -10.58 -11.21 -13.65
C GLY A 81 -10.71 -9.77 -13.17
N LEU A 82 -9.97 -9.44 -12.12
CA LEU A 82 -10.17 -8.19 -11.37
C LEU A 82 -9.88 -6.94 -12.20
N HIS A 83 -8.82 -6.94 -13.02
CA HIS A 83 -8.50 -5.86 -13.97
C HIS A 83 -9.69 -5.51 -14.86
N LYS A 84 -10.23 -6.50 -15.58
CA LYS A 84 -11.37 -6.32 -16.48
C LYS A 84 -12.65 -5.97 -15.72
N PHE A 85 -12.89 -6.59 -14.58
CA PHE A 85 -14.06 -6.36 -13.75
C PHE A 85 -14.15 -4.91 -13.26
N MET A 86 -13.03 -4.29 -12.89
CA MET A 86 -13.00 -2.90 -12.43
C MET A 86 -12.60 -1.87 -13.50
N GLY A 87 -12.25 -2.32 -14.71
CA GLY A 87 -11.78 -1.46 -15.79
C GLY A 87 -10.39 -0.84 -15.55
N TRP A 88 -9.54 -1.48 -14.76
CA TRP A 88 -8.16 -1.05 -14.51
C TRP A 88 -7.18 -1.90 -15.34
N ASN A 89 -6.45 -1.26 -16.25
CA ASN A 89 -5.53 -1.95 -17.17
C ASN A 89 -4.06 -1.91 -16.73
N GLY A 90 -3.75 -1.23 -15.62
CA GLY A 90 -2.38 -1.13 -15.11
C GLY A 90 -2.05 -2.23 -14.09
N PRO A 91 -0.79 -2.26 -13.61
CA PRO A 91 -0.36 -3.11 -12.52
C PRO A 91 -1.27 -3.06 -11.29
N MET A 92 -1.47 -4.20 -10.64
CA MET A 92 -2.28 -4.35 -9.44
C MET A 92 -1.63 -5.27 -8.42
N LEU A 93 -1.72 -4.90 -7.14
CA LEU A 93 -1.40 -5.75 -6.01
C LEU A 93 -2.66 -6.11 -5.23
N THR A 94 -2.80 -7.36 -4.81
CA THR A 94 -3.80 -7.77 -3.82
C THR A 94 -3.14 -8.06 -2.48
N ASP A 95 -3.73 -7.57 -1.39
CA ASP A 95 -3.32 -7.97 -0.05
C ASP A 95 -3.78 -9.40 0.29
N SER A 96 -3.29 -9.96 1.37
CA SER A 96 -3.61 -11.35 1.76
C SER A 96 -4.90 -11.48 2.58
N GLY A 97 -5.42 -10.35 3.08
CA GLY A 97 -6.51 -10.30 4.07
C GLY A 97 -6.06 -10.41 5.53
N GLY A 98 -4.77 -10.69 5.81
CA GLY A 98 -4.26 -10.88 7.18
C GLY A 98 -4.47 -9.66 8.08
N PHE A 99 -4.27 -8.45 7.55
CA PHE A 99 -4.48 -7.21 8.31
C PHE A 99 -5.96 -6.93 8.61
N GLN A 100 -6.89 -7.24 7.72
CA GLN A 100 -8.32 -7.04 7.96
C GLN A 100 -8.79 -8.01 9.06
N VAL A 101 -8.27 -9.23 9.04
CA VAL A 101 -8.46 -10.19 10.14
C VAL A 101 -7.89 -9.65 11.45
N PHE A 102 -6.76 -8.94 11.42
CA PHE A 102 -6.23 -8.19 12.58
C PHE A 102 -7.16 -7.10 13.09
N SER A 103 -7.70 -6.27 12.19
CA SER A 103 -8.57 -5.15 12.57
C SER A 103 -9.92 -5.57 13.20
N LEU A 104 -10.30 -6.85 13.10
CA LEU A 104 -11.54 -7.44 13.66
C LEU A 104 -11.32 -8.09 15.05
N SER A 105 -10.33 -7.61 15.81
CA SER A 105 -9.66 -8.22 16.96
C SER A 105 -10.52 -8.96 18.01
N GLU A 106 -11.78 -8.61 18.21
CA GLU A 106 -12.65 -9.24 19.22
C GLU A 106 -13.28 -10.59 18.78
N MET A 107 -13.28 -10.90 17.49
CA MET A 107 -14.01 -12.06 16.94
C MET A 107 -13.15 -12.98 16.07
N ARG A 108 -11.87 -13.19 16.43
CA ARG A 108 -10.96 -14.08 15.70
C ARG A 108 -10.32 -15.16 16.58
N LYS A 109 -10.10 -16.34 15.98
CA LYS A 109 -9.31 -17.44 16.54
C LYS A 109 -8.21 -17.79 15.56
N ILE A 110 -6.96 -17.59 15.99
CA ILE A 110 -5.76 -17.92 15.22
C ILE A 110 -5.29 -19.32 15.63
N SER A 111 -4.87 -20.10 14.66
CA SER A 111 -4.30 -21.44 14.84
C SER A 111 -3.21 -21.67 13.79
N GLU A 112 -2.51 -22.80 13.84
CA GLU A 112 -1.51 -23.11 12.81
C GLU A 112 -2.13 -23.30 11.42
N ASP A 113 -3.38 -23.75 11.35
CA ASP A 113 -4.06 -24.01 10.07
C ASP A 113 -4.45 -22.71 9.34
N GLY A 114 -4.81 -21.68 10.11
CA GLY A 114 -5.26 -20.39 9.60
C GLY A 114 -6.03 -19.60 10.66
N VAL A 115 -6.86 -18.66 10.21
CA VAL A 115 -7.67 -17.81 11.07
C VAL A 115 -9.15 -18.00 10.80
N THR A 116 -9.91 -18.21 11.88
CA THR A 116 -11.37 -18.22 11.84
C THR A 116 -11.89 -16.92 12.45
N PHE A 117 -12.80 -16.25 11.77
CA PHE A 117 -13.40 -15.01 12.28
C PHE A 117 -14.83 -14.83 11.78
N ARG A 118 -15.57 -13.91 12.41
CA ARG A 118 -16.94 -13.57 12.01
C ARG A 118 -16.95 -12.34 11.12
N SER A 119 -17.60 -12.45 9.96
CA SER A 119 -17.88 -11.32 9.07
C SER A 119 -18.64 -10.22 9.82
N PRO A 120 -18.18 -8.96 9.77
CA PRO A 120 -18.92 -7.84 10.35
C PRO A 120 -20.13 -7.43 9.51
N HIS A 121 -20.24 -7.91 8.26
CA HIS A 121 -21.30 -7.51 7.34
C HIS A 121 -22.57 -8.33 7.51
N ASP A 122 -22.43 -9.65 7.66
CA ASP A 122 -23.55 -10.59 7.67
C ASP A 122 -23.44 -11.66 8.77
N GLY A 123 -22.38 -11.62 9.58
CA GLY A 123 -22.19 -12.56 10.69
C GLY A 123 -21.73 -13.95 10.28
N GLN A 124 -21.44 -14.21 9.00
CA GLN A 124 -20.92 -15.51 8.56
C GLN A 124 -19.56 -15.81 9.19
N ILE A 125 -19.34 -17.07 9.55
CA ILE A 125 -18.04 -17.54 10.04
C ILE A 125 -17.17 -17.86 8.82
N ILE A 126 -16.04 -17.17 8.71
CA ILE A 126 -15.08 -17.34 7.64
C ILE A 126 -13.84 -18.00 8.22
N HIS A 127 -13.33 -18.99 7.51
CA HIS A 127 -12.05 -19.63 7.81
C HIS A 127 -11.09 -19.35 6.66
N LEU A 128 -10.01 -18.62 6.96
CA LEU A 128 -9.02 -18.20 5.99
C LEU A 128 -7.67 -18.84 6.33
N THR A 129 -7.20 -19.72 5.44
CA THR A 129 -5.89 -20.37 5.51
C THR A 129 -4.93 -19.72 4.50
N PRO A 130 -3.61 -19.96 4.61
CA PRO A 130 -2.64 -19.63 3.55
C PRO A 130 -3.10 -20.05 2.15
N GLU A 131 -3.50 -21.31 1.97
CA GLU A 131 -3.93 -21.86 0.68
C GLU A 131 -5.18 -21.14 0.17
N ARG A 132 -6.16 -20.89 1.04
CA ARG A 132 -7.40 -20.21 0.66
C ARG A 132 -7.14 -18.76 0.25
N SER A 133 -6.25 -18.05 0.95
CA SER A 133 -5.86 -16.69 0.57
C SER A 133 -5.19 -16.66 -0.81
N ILE A 134 -4.26 -17.60 -1.07
CA ILE A 134 -3.61 -17.71 -2.39
C ILE A 134 -4.58 -18.14 -3.48
N GLU A 135 -5.53 -19.05 -3.20
CA GLU A 135 -6.58 -19.45 -4.14
C GLU A 135 -7.44 -18.25 -4.57
N ILE A 136 -7.87 -17.44 -3.60
CA ILE A 136 -8.68 -16.24 -3.87
C ILE A 136 -7.86 -15.26 -4.73
N GLN A 137 -6.63 -14.96 -4.35
CA GLN A 137 -5.77 -14.02 -5.10
C GLN A 137 -5.42 -14.53 -6.51
N ASN A 138 -5.20 -15.85 -6.66
CA ASN A 138 -5.02 -16.49 -7.97
C ASN A 138 -6.28 -16.40 -8.83
N THR A 139 -7.46 -16.44 -8.23
CA THR A 139 -8.76 -16.29 -8.91
C THR A 139 -9.03 -14.84 -9.31
N LEU A 140 -8.66 -13.88 -8.45
CA LEU A 140 -8.78 -12.45 -8.75
C LEU A 140 -7.83 -12.03 -9.88
N GLY A 141 -6.63 -12.59 -9.94
CA GLY A 141 -5.69 -12.41 -11.04
C GLY A 141 -4.90 -11.10 -11.03
N ALA A 142 -4.56 -10.56 -9.85
CA ALA A 142 -3.69 -9.39 -9.71
C ALA A 142 -2.22 -9.69 -10.09
N ASP A 143 -1.46 -8.70 -10.56
CA ASP A 143 -0.04 -8.88 -10.93
C ASP A 143 0.84 -9.32 -9.75
N VAL A 144 0.59 -8.76 -8.57
CA VAL A 144 1.30 -9.08 -7.32
C VAL A 144 0.29 -9.56 -6.29
N ILE A 145 0.62 -10.65 -5.62
CA ILE A 145 -0.18 -11.23 -4.54
C ILE A 145 0.68 -11.27 -3.27
N MET A 146 0.06 -11.01 -2.13
CA MET A 146 0.75 -11.04 -0.84
C MET A 146 0.59 -12.40 -0.18
N ALA A 147 1.66 -12.92 0.42
CA ALA A 147 1.57 -14.11 1.27
C ALA A 147 0.65 -13.85 2.47
N PHE A 148 -0.06 -14.88 2.93
CA PHE A 148 -0.86 -14.80 4.13
C PHE A 148 0.03 -14.78 5.37
N ASP A 149 -0.18 -13.81 6.26
CA ASP A 149 0.65 -13.55 7.42
C ASP A 149 -0.17 -13.34 8.70
N GLU A 150 0.50 -13.44 9.85
CA GLU A 150 -0.04 -13.06 11.14
C GLU A 150 0.55 -11.72 11.57
N CYS A 151 -0.25 -10.65 11.51
CA CYS A 151 0.14 -9.34 12.04
C CYS A 151 -0.08 -9.29 13.56
N PRO A 152 0.98 -9.21 14.40
CA PRO A 152 0.84 -9.05 15.84
C PRO A 152 0.37 -7.63 16.20
N PRO A 153 -0.36 -7.45 17.33
CA PRO A 153 -0.76 -6.12 17.80
C PRO A 153 0.43 -5.32 18.35
N TYR A 154 0.22 -4.01 18.50
CA TYR A 154 1.05 -3.16 19.33
C TYR A 154 0.20 -2.52 20.44
N PRO A 155 0.64 -2.58 21.71
CA PRO A 155 1.81 -3.32 22.22
C PRO A 155 1.56 -4.85 22.27
N ALA A 156 2.63 -5.63 22.20
CA ALA A 156 2.63 -7.08 22.41
C ALA A 156 3.96 -7.51 23.06
N THR A 157 3.99 -8.70 23.70
CA THR A 157 5.22 -9.24 24.27
C THR A 157 6.17 -9.73 23.19
N ARG A 158 7.47 -9.85 23.50
CA ARG A 158 8.46 -10.36 22.55
C ARG A 158 8.15 -11.81 22.16
N GLU A 159 7.70 -12.60 23.11
CA GLU A 159 7.32 -14.00 22.94
C GLU A 159 6.13 -14.14 21.98
N ASP A 160 5.09 -13.32 22.15
CA ASP A 160 3.91 -13.32 21.26
C ASP A 160 4.31 -12.90 19.83
N VAL A 161 5.16 -11.89 19.71
CA VAL A 161 5.65 -11.40 18.41
C VAL A 161 6.53 -12.44 17.72
N GLN A 162 7.41 -13.12 18.45
CA GLN A 162 8.20 -14.23 17.92
C GLN A 162 7.27 -15.34 17.40
N ALA A 163 6.29 -15.76 18.19
CA ALA A 163 5.37 -16.82 17.79
C ALA A 163 4.58 -16.48 16.51
N ALA A 164 4.12 -15.24 16.38
CA ALA A 164 3.45 -14.75 15.17
C ALA A 164 4.40 -14.66 13.97
N THR A 165 5.66 -14.25 14.19
CA THR A 165 6.69 -14.18 13.15
C THR A 165 7.06 -15.57 12.63
N ASP A 166 7.24 -16.54 13.53
CA ASP A 166 7.54 -17.94 13.18
C ASP A 166 6.37 -18.57 12.43
N ARG A 167 5.12 -18.27 12.84
CA ARG A 167 3.92 -18.74 12.12
C ARG A 167 3.83 -18.12 10.73
N THR A 168 4.12 -16.82 10.60
CA THR A 168 4.17 -16.13 9.31
C THR A 168 5.16 -16.79 8.35
N TYR A 169 6.33 -17.21 8.83
CA TYR A 169 7.29 -17.95 8.01
C TYR A 169 6.72 -19.30 7.52
N ARG A 170 6.15 -20.12 8.42
CA ARG A 170 5.55 -21.41 8.04
C ARG A 170 4.35 -21.25 7.10
N TRP A 171 3.56 -20.19 7.27
CA TRP A 171 2.47 -19.84 6.36
C TRP A 171 2.97 -19.37 4.99
N LEU A 172 4.10 -18.67 4.93
CA LEU A 172 4.74 -18.30 3.68
C LEU A 172 5.18 -19.55 2.89
N GLU A 173 5.79 -20.55 3.54
CA GLU A 173 6.17 -21.80 2.86
C GLU A 173 4.95 -22.50 2.24
N ARG A 174 3.82 -22.52 2.95
CA ARG A 174 2.53 -23.02 2.43
C ARG A 174 2.03 -22.21 1.25
N CYS A 175 2.13 -20.88 1.32
CA CYS A 175 1.75 -19.99 0.21
C CYS A 175 2.60 -20.26 -1.05
N ILE A 176 3.92 -20.41 -0.89
CA ILE A 176 4.86 -20.70 -1.98
C ILE A 176 4.50 -22.03 -2.64
N SER A 177 4.27 -23.07 -1.85
CA SER A 177 3.93 -24.42 -2.34
C SER A 177 2.58 -24.45 -3.06
N PHE A 178 1.60 -23.67 -2.60
CA PHE A 178 0.25 -23.64 -3.17
C PHE A 178 0.10 -22.68 -4.37
N HIS A 179 1.01 -21.74 -4.55
CA HIS A 179 0.94 -20.78 -5.65
C HIS A 179 1.18 -21.44 -7.01
N GLN A 180 0.22 -21.30 -7.95
CA GLN A 180 0.22 -22.04 -9.22
C GLN A 180 0.35 -21.15 -10.46
N ARG A 181 0.43 -19.82 -10.31
CA ARG A 181 0.38 -18.88 -11.43
C ARG A 181 1.71 -18.18 -11.67
N SER A 182 2.31 -18.42 -12.83
CA SER A 182 3.59 -17.81 -13.22
C SER A 182 3.47 -16.34 -13.64
N ASP A 183 2.25 -15.86 -13.89
CA ASP A 183 1.90 -14.49 -14.24
C ASP A 183 1.47 -13.65 -13.04
N GLN A 184 1.64 -14.17 -11.81
CA GLN A 184 1.44 -13.42 -10.57
C GLN A 184 2.67 -13.57 -9.67
N ALA A 185 3.21 -12.45 -9.20
CA ALA A 185 4.35 -12.42 -8.29
C ALA A 185 3.88 -12.57 -6.83
N LEU A 186 4.41 -13.55 -6.10
CA LEU A 186 4.14 -13.72 -4.67
C LEU A 186 5.18 -12.95 -3.84
N PHE A 187 4.73 -11.99 -3.04
CA PHE A 187 5.59 -11.26 -2.11
C PHE A 187 5.50 -11.84 -0.70
N GLY A 188 6.66 -12.07 -0.08
CA GLY A 188 6.76 -12.43 1.34
C GLY A 188 6.62 -11.20 2.24
N ILE A 189 6.18 -11.40 3.48
CA ILE A 189 5.98 -10.30 4.45
C ILE A 189 6.91 -10.51 5.64
N VAL A 190 7.83 -9.57 5.85
CA VAL A 190 8.66 -9.53 7.05
C VAL A 190 7.82 -9.02 8.21
N GLN A 191 7.69 -9.84 9.25
CA GLN A 191 7.12 -9.51 10.56
C GLN A 191 8.24 -9.38 11.62
N GLY A 192 7.87 -9.12 12.87
CA GLY A 192 8.82 -8.94 13.98
C GLY A 192 8.45 -7.82 14.96
N GLY A 193 7.31 -7.16 14.76
CA GLY A 193 6.83 -6.08 15.62
C GLY A 193 7.87 -4.95 15.75
N VAL A 194 8.05 -4.44 16.97
CA VAL A 194 9.05 -3.42 17.31
C VAL A 194 10.42 -3.99 17.72
N TYR A 195 10.59 -5.31 17.65
CA TYR A 195 11.81 -5.99 18.09
C TYR A 195 12.78 -6.16 16.91
N LEU A 196 13.84 -5.37 16.90
CA LEU A 196 14.78 -5.29 15.77
C LEU A 196 15.52 -6.60 15.53
N ASP A 197 15.83 -7.37 16.56
CA ASP A 197 16.43 -8.70 16.46
C ASP A 197 15.52 -9.69 15.71
N LEU A 198 14.21 -9.65 15.98
CA LEU A 198 13.23 -10.47 15.26
C LEU A 198 13.09 -10.05 13.80
N ARG A 199 13.13 -8.74 13.54
CA ARG A 199 13.10 -8.18 12.18
C ARG A 199 14.31 -8.62 11.34
N ILE A 200 15.50 -8.61 11.93
CA ILE A 200 16.74 -9.07 11.27
C ILE A 200 16.60 -10.54 10.90
N GLN A 201 16.27 -11.40 11.87
CA GLN A 201 16.13 -12.84 11.64
C GLN A 201 15.08 -13.15 10.57
N ALA A 202 13.93 -12.49 10.62
CA ALA A 202 12.87 -12.69 9.64
C ALA A 202 13.26 -12.21 8.24
N ALA A 203 13.94 -11.05 8.12
CA ALA A 203 14.38 -10.52 6.84
C ALA A 203 15.43 -11.43 6.17
N GLU A 204 16.41 -11.90 6.95
CA GLU A 204 17.45 -12.81 6.47
C GLU A 204 16.85 -14.14 6.00
N ALA A 205 15.97 -14.75 6.80
CA ALA A 205 15.30 -16.00 6.44
C ALA A 205 14.42 -15.86 5.18
N LEU A 206 13.70 -14.74 5.02
CA LEU A 206 12.90 -14.49 3.82
C LEU A 206 13.77 -14.26 2.58
N ALA A 207 14.92 -13.60 2.73
CA ALA A 207 15.84 -13.33 1.63
C ALA A 207 16.36 -14.62 0.97
N GLU A 208 16.53 -15.70 1.75
CA GLU A 208 16.97 -17.02 1.24
C GLU A 208 15.96 -17.68 0.29
N LEU A 209 14.68 -17.29 0.35
CA LEU A 209 13.61 -17.88 -0.47
C LEU A 209 13.53 -17.34 -1.91
N ASP A 210 14.36 -16.35 -2.28
CA ASP A 210 14.43 -15.73 -3.63
C ASP A 210 13.06 -15.38 -4.24
N LEU A 211 12.19 -14.74 -3.45
CA LEU A 211 10.87 -14.34 -3.91
C LEU A 211 10.96 -13.19 -4.92
N PRO A 212 9.93 -13.00 -5.79
CA PRO A 212 9.85 -11.85 -6.69
C PRO A 212 9.89 -10.47 -6.02
N GLY A 213 9.56 -10.38 -4.73
CA GLY A 213 9.60 -9.16 -3.94
C GLY A 213 9.26 -9.39 -2.47
N TYR A 214 9.46 -8.36 -1.66
CA TYR A 214 9.37 -8.46 -0.20
C TYR A 214 8.66 -7.25 0.38
N ALA A 215 7.78 -7.49 1.35
CA ALA A 215 7.10 -6.46 2.10
C ALA A 215 7.57 -6.38 3.54
N ILE A 216 7.44 -5.21 4.14
CA ILE A 216 7.63 -4.95 5.56
C ILE A 216 6.24 -4.69 6.14
N GLY A 217 5.73 -5.67 6.89
CA GLY A 217 4.40 -5.64 7.52
C GLY A 217 4.48 -5.35 9.03
N GLY A 218 3.31 -5.23 9.66
CA GLY A 218 3.21 -5.01 11.11
C GLY A 218 3.81 -3.68 11.57
N VAL A 219 3.70 -2.66 10.71
CA VAL A 219 4.00 -1.25 11.00
C VAL A 219 2.74 -0.41 10.78
N SER A 220 2.72 0.79 11.34
CA SER A 220 1.56 1.69 11.41
C SER A 220 0.32 1.03 12.04
N VAL A 221 0.53 0.16 13.03
CA VAL A 221 -0.52 -0.57 13.76
C VAL A 221 -0.84 0.03 15.14
N GLY A 222 -0.18 1.13 15.49
CA GLY A 222 -0.40 1.89 16.73
C GLY A 222 0.88 2.30 17.44
N GLU A 223 2.04 1.89 16.92
CA GLU A 223 3.34 2.25 17.45
C GLU A 223 3.70 3.73 17.18
N PRO A 224 4.56 4.34 18.01
CA PRO A 224 5.10 5.66 17.75
C PRO A 224 5.84 5.72 16.40
N PRO A 225 5.74 6.84 15.64
CA PRO A 225 6.42 7.00 14.35
C PRO A 225 7.93 6.76 14.38
N GLU A 226 8.58 7.02 15.53
CA GLU A 226 10.01 6.80 15.71
C GLU A 226 10.38 5.31 15.64
N LEU A 227 9.56 4.43 16.21
CA LEU A 227 9.81 2.99 16.17
C LEU A 227 9.65 2.43 14.76
N MET A 228 8.66 2.93 14.01
CA MET A 228 8.50 2.57 12.59
C MET A 228 9.75 2.95 11.79
N ALA A 229 10.33 4.13 12.04
CA ALA A 229 11.57 4.55 11.39
C ALA A 229 12.74 3.58 11.69
N ASP A 230 12.90 3.16 12.95
CA ASP A 230 13.95 2.20 13.35
C ASP A 230 13.75 0.82 12.71
N ILE A 231 12.51 0.34 12.64
CA ILE A 231 12.14 -0.91 11.97
C ILE A 231 12.55 -0.84 10.50
N VAL A 232 12.16 0.20 9.77
CA VAL A 232 12.43 0.28 8.33
C VAL A 232 13.93 0.47 8.06
N ARG A 233 14.64 1.30 8.83
CA ARG A 233 16.10 1.48 8.73
C ARG A 233 16.86 0.18 8.94
N THR A 234 16.37 -0.69 9.81
CA THR A 234 16.98 -1.99 10.12
C THR A 234 16.62 -3.04 9.06
N THR A 235 15.35 -3.11 8.67
CA THR A 235 14.81 -4.23 7.89
C THR A 235 15.07 -4.07 6.39
N ALA A 236 14.79 -2.89 5.83
CA ALA A 236 14.83 -2.70 4.38
C ALA A 236 16.20 -2.97 3.74
N PRO A 237 17.35 -2.59 4.36
CA PRO A 237 18.66 -2.88 3.79
C PRO A 237 19.05 -4.36 3.73
N LEU A 238 18.42 -5.21 4.55
CA LEU A 238 18.70 -6.65 4.61
C LEU A 238 18.00 -7.42 3.48
N LEU A 239 16.98 -6.83 2.87
CA LEU A 239 16.24 -7.45 1.77
C LEU A 239 17.04 -7.37 0.46
N PRO A 240 16.91 -8.35 -0.44
CA PRO A 240 17.71 -8.40 -1.66
C PRO A 240 17.58 -7.12 -2.54
N PRO A 241 18.70 -6.54 -3.01
CA PRO A 241 18.68 -5.27 -3.73
C PRO A 241 18.06 -5.37 -5.14
N GLU A 242 18.10 -6.53 -5.78
CA GLU A 242 17.49 -6.78 -7.09
C GLU A 242 15.98 -7.04 -7.03
N LYS A 243 15.36 -6.86 -5.86
CA LYS A 243 13.94 -7.08 -5.61
C LYS A 243 13.26 -5.79 -5.12
N PRO A 244 11.98 -5.57 -5.47
CA PRO A 244 11.21 -4.45 -4.95
C PRO A 244 10.88 -4.68 -3.47
N ARG A 245 10.91 -3.60 -2.70
CA ARG A 245 10.61 -3.57 -1.26
C ARG A 245 9.37 -2.72 -1.02
N TYR A 246 8.37 -3.31 -0.37
CA TYR A 246 7.06 -2.71 -0.16
C TYR A 246 6.81 -2.43 1.32
N LEU A 247 6.53 -1.19 1.70
CA LEU A 247 6.11 -0.86 3.07
C LEU A 247 4.60 -0.71 3.13
N MET A 248 3.97 -1.59 3.93
CA MET A 248 2.51 -1.71 3.97
C MET A 248 1.88 -0.64 4.87
N GLY A 249 0.83 0.03 4.38
CA GLY A 249 -0.02 0.92 5.17
C GLY A 249 0.48 2.34 5.39
N VAL A 250 1.62 2.73 4.80
CA VAL A 250 2.25 4.04 5.01
C VAL A 250 1.91 5.03 3.90
N GLY A 251 1.57 6.27 4.28
CA GLY A 251 1.13 7.29 3.31
C GLY A 251 1.40 8.75 3.65
N THR A 252 2.08 9.08 4.75
CA THR A 252 2.47 10.47 5.04
C THR A 252 3.84 10.81 4.42
N TYR A 253 4.10 12.10 4.19
CA TYR A 253 5.35 12.56 3.57
C TYR A 253 6.58 12.16 4.36
N ARG A 254 6.57 12.39 5.67
CA ARG A 254 7.72 12.08 6.54
C ARG A 254 8.01 10.58 6.55
N GLU A 255 6.99 9.75 6.75
CA GLU A 255 7.17 8.30 6.82
C GLU A 255 7.67 7.75 5.48
N MET A 256 7.07 8.16 4.35
CA MET A 256 7.53 7.77 3.02
C MET A 256 8.97 8.23 2.75
N ALA A 257 9.34 9.46 3.11
CA ALA A 257 10.71 9.95 2.91
C ALA A 257 11.75 9.14 3.71
N ILE A 258 11.47 8.85 4.99
CA ILE A 258 12.34 8.03 5.85
C ILE A 258 12.46 6.60 5.30
N ALA A 259 11.35 6.01 4.89
CA ALA A 259 11.32 4.67 4.33
C ALA A 259 12.08 4.59 2.99
N ILE A 260 11.89 5.57 2.11
CA ILE A 260 12.64 5.67 0.86
C ILE A 260 14.14 5.83 1.16
N ALA A 261 14.53 6.68 2.11
CA ALA A 261 15.93 6.83 2.53
C ALA A 261 16.54 5.52 3.05
N SER A 262 15.71 4.60 3.55
CA SER A 262 16.08 3.27 4.01
C SER A 262 16.04 2.21 2.91
N GLY A 263 15.55 2.57 1.72
CA GLY A 263 15.57 1.74 0.51
C GLY A 263 14.26 1.05 0.18
N VAL A 264 13.11 1.55 0.67
CA VAL A 264 11.76 1.09 0.28
C VAL A 264 11.33 1.69 -1.06
N ASP A 265 10.63 0.90 -1.88
CA ASP A 265 10.23 1.24 -3.25
C ASP A 265 8.73 1.46 -3.45
N LEU A 266 7.88 0.76 -2.69
CA LEU A 266 6.43 0.77 -2.86
C LEU A 266 5.73 1.12 -1.55
N PHE A 267 4.60 1.82 -1.66
CA PHE A 267 3.78 2.29 -0.54
C PHE A 267 2.30 2.18 -0.90
N ASP A 268 1.44 1.97 0.08
CA ASP A 268 0.00 2.07 -0.07
C ASP A 268 -0.60 2.76 1.16
N CYS A 269 -1.70 3.50 0.96
CA CYS A 269 -2.47 3.99 2.09
C CYS A 269 -3.88 4.38 1.68
N VAL A 270 -4.84 4.21 2.60
CA VAL A 270 -6.22 4.69 2.42
C VAL A 270 -6.37 6.19 2.68
N ILE A 271 -5.37 6.83 3.31
CA ILE A 271 -5.40 8.24 3.71
C ILE A 271 -5.90 9.19 2.62
N PRO A 272 -5.37 9.20 1.37
CA PRO A 272 -5.76 10.20 0.38
C PRO A 272 -7.26 10.19 0.08
N THR A 273 -7.87 9.02 -0.12
CA THR A 273 -9.32 8.92 -0.40
C THR A 273 -10.15 9.01 0.86
N ARG A 274 -9.68 8.49 2.00
CA ARG A 274 -10.40 8.56 3.27
C ARG A 274 -10.53 10.00 3.75
N TRP A 275 -9.44 10.76 3.73
CA TRP A 275 -9.44 12.16 4.13
C TRP A 275 -10.24 13.03 3.17
N ALA A 276 -10.18 12.77 1.86
CA ALA A 276 -11.02 13.44 0.87
C ALA A 276 -12.52 13.32 1.21
N ARG A 277 -13.00 12.12 1.53
CA ARG A 277 -14.39 11.89 1.98
C ARG A 277 -14.75 12.54 3.31
N HIS A 278 -13.76 12.89 4.13
CA HIS A 278 -13.95 13.69 5.34
C HIS A 278 -13.82 15.20 5.10
N GLY A 279 -13.65 15.63 3.85
CA GLY A 279 -13.52 17.05 3.48
C GLY A 279 -12.13 17.61 3.70
N THR A 280 -11.10 16.76 3.66
CA THR A 280 -9.71 17.14 3.90
C THR A 280 -8.87 16.98 2.64
N ALA A 281 -8.13 18.03 2.26
CA ALA A 281 -7.10 18.00 1.24
C ALA A 281 -5.71 17.77 1.86
N ILE A 282 -4.81 17.14 1.11
CA ILE A 282 -3.38 17.08 1.38
C ILE A 282 -2.71 18.08 0.44
N VAL A 283 -2.10 19.12 0.98
CA VAL A 283 -1.46 20.18 0.19
C VAL A 283 -0.02 20.32 0.65
N GLN A 284 0.94 19.88 -0.17
CA GLN A 284 2.37 19.93 0.13
C GLN A 284 2.75 19.24 1.45
N GLY A 285 2.05 18.15 1.77
CA GLY A 285 2.22 17.38 3.02
C GLY A 285 1.35 17.86 4.18
N GLU A 286 0.76 19.04 4.07
CA GLU A 286 -0.11 19.61 5.10
C GLU A 286 -1.56 19.17 4.96
N ARG A 287 -2.22 19.03 6.11
CA ARG A 287 -3.62 18.61 6.18
C ARG A 287 -4.54 19.82 6.22
N TRP A 288 -5.32 20.04 5.17
CA TRP A 288 -6.27 21.15 5.09
C TRP A 288 -7.71 20.67 5.23
N ASN A 289 -8.40 21.08 6.29
CA ASN A 289 -9.84 20.82 6.45
C ASN A 289 -10.66 21.88 5.71
N LEU A 290 -11.26 21.52 4.57
CA LEU A 290 -12.03 22.44 3.72
C LEU A 290 -13.35 22.89 4.36
N LYS A 291 -13.72 22.36 5.54
CA LYS A 291 -14.83 22.88 6.37
C LYS A 291 -14.43 24.12 7.18
N ASN A 292 -13.16 24.50 7.22
CA ASN A 292 -12.73 25.70 7.92
C ASN A 292 -13.28 26.97 7.26
N ALA A 293 -13.65 27.98 8.06
CA ALA A 293 -14.27 29.20 7.57
C ALA A 293 -13.36 29.99 6.61
N LYS A 294 -12.03 29.91 6.79
CA LYS A 294 -11.04 30.58 5.94
C LYS A 294 -11.15 30.24 4.44
N PHE A 295 -11.72 29.08 4.11
CA PHE A 295 -11.85 28.63 2.72
C PHE A 295 -13.15 29.08 2.04
N ARG A 296 -14.10 29.71 2.76
CA ARG A 296 -15.42 30.04 2.19
C ARG A 296 -15.36 31.07 1.05
N GLU A 297 -14.40 31.98 1.12
CA GLU A 297 -14.20 33.07 0.15
C GLU A 297 -12.78 33.03 -0.46
N ASP A 298 -12.11 31.88 -0.34
CA ASP A 298 -10.79 31.67 -0.94
C ASP A 298 -10.95 31.18 -2.38
N TYR A 299 -10.78 32.09 -3.34
CA TYR A 299 -10.98 31.80 -4.76
C TYR A 299 -9.75 31.18 -5.45
N ALA A 300 -8.66 30.94 -4.73
CA ALA A 300 -7.47 30.25 -5.25
C ALA A 300 -7.73 28.73 -5.42
N PRO A 301 -6.96 28.02 -6.27
CA PRO A 301 -7.00 26.55 -6.34
C PRO A 301 -6.43 25.92 -5.06
N LEU A 302 -6.66 24.61 -4.82
CA LEU A 302 -6.09 23.92 -3.64
C LEU A 302 -4.56 24.09 -3.58
N ASP A 303 -3.88 23.80 -4.67
CA ASP A 303 -2.42 23.95 -4.85
C ASP A 303 -2.15 24.51 -6.26
N GLU A 304 -1.51 25.67 -6.35
CA GLU A 304 -1.15 26.34 -7.62
C GLU A 304 -0.12 25.57 -8.43
N THR A 305 0.65 24.68 -7.78
CA THR A 305 1.66 23.85 -8.46
C THR A 305 1.07 22.55 -8.99
N CYS A 306 -0.17 22.21 -8.64
CA CYS A 306 -0.82 20.96 -8.99
C CYS A 306 -1.70 21.13 -10.23
N SER A 307 -1.44 20.33 -11.26
CA SER A 307 -2.19 20.36 -12.52
C SER A 307 -3.37 19.40 -12.56
N CYS A 308 -3.78 18.81 -11.43
CA CYS A 308 -4.90 17.87 -11.41
C CYS A 308 -6.23 18.59 -11.75
N TYR A 309 -7.23 17.81 -12.18
CA TYR A 309 -8.55 18.34 -12.57
C TYR A 309 -9.19 19.24 -11.49
N ALA A 310 -9.00 18.90 -10.20
CA ALA A 310 -9.53 19.73 -9.12
C ALA A 310 -8.87 21.11 -9.06
N CYS A 311 -7.54 21.18 -9.10
CA CYS A 311 -6.79 22.44 -9.03
C CYS A 311 -6.89 23.27 -10.30
N ALA A 312 -6.99 22.64 -11.47
CA ALA A 312 -7.06 23.34 -12.75
C ALA A 312 -8.42 24.03 -12.98
N ASN A 313 -9.49 23.55 -12.34
CA ASN A 313 -10.85 23.95 -12.69
C ASN A 313 -11.67 24.56 -11.55
N PHE A 314 -11.27 24.38 -10.28
CA PHE A 314 -12.09 24.78 -9.15
C PHE A 314 -11.31 25.52 -8.06
N SER A 315 -11.98 26.47 -7.42
CA SER A 315 -11.46 27.18 -6.26
C SER A 315 -11.67 26.41 -4.95
N ARG A 316 -10.89 26.76 -3.93
CA ARG A 316 -11.08 26.31 -2.54
C ARG A 316 -12.48 26.66 -2.03
N ALA A 317 -13.00 27.84 -2.37
CA ALA A 317 -14.35 28.28 -2.05
C ALA A 317 -15.42 27.35 -2.60
N TYR A 318 -15.32 26.97 -3.87
CA TYR A 318 -16.27 26.05 -4.48
C TYR A 318 -16.20 24.65 -3.85
N ILE A 319 -14.98 24.12 -3.67
CA ILE A 319 -14.79 22.81 -3.04
C ILE A 319 -15.26 22.82 -1.57
N SER A 320 -14.97 23.90 -0.83
CA SER A 320 -15.47 24.11 0.53
C SER A 320 -16.99 24.09 0.57
N HIS A 321 -17.65 24.80 -0.36
CA HIS A 321 -19.11 24.75 -0.50
C HIS A 321 -19.61 23.32 -0.71
N LEU A 322 -19.08 22.58 -1.70
CA LEU A 322 -19.49 21.19 -1.96
C LEU A 322 -19.31 20.29 -0.74
N VAL A 323 -18.17 20.40 -0.05
CA VAL A 323 -17.87 19.62 1.17
C VAL A 323 -18.85 19.94 2.30
N ARG A 324 -19.25 21.21 2.47
CA ARG A 324 -20.22 21.62 3.50
C ARG A 324 -21.64 21.18 3.15
N SER A 325 -21.98 21.22 1.86
CA SER A 325 -23.26 20.75 1.32
C SER A 325 -23.32 19.22 1.22
N GLN A 326 -22.22 18.51 1.52
CA GLN A 326 -22.09 17.06 1.43
C GLN A 326 -22.31 16.49 0.01
N GLU A 327 -22.00 17.29 -1.01
CA GLU A 327 -22.08 16.89 -2.41
C GLU A 327 -20.96 15.90 -2.77
N ILE A 328 -21.31 14.78 -3.39
CA ILE A 328 -20.38 13.69 -3.74
C ILE A 328 -19.22 14.19 -4.63
N LEU A 329 -19.50 15.17 -5.48
CA LEU A 329 -18.50 15.81 -6.33
C LEU A 329 -17.35 16.40 -5.50
N GLY A 330 -17.63 17.00 -4.33
CA GLY A 330 -16.60 17.56 -3.46
C GLY A 330 -15.60 16.50 -3.00
N TYR A 331 -16.08 15.31 -2.65
CA TYR A 331 -15.22 14.18 -2.24
C TYR A 331 -14.44 13.58 -3.41
N THR A 332 -15.03 13.59 -4.61
CA THR A 332 -14.37 13.15 -5.85
C THR A 332 -13.20 14.06 -6.20
N LEU A 333 -13.44 15.38 -6.22
CA LEU A 333 -12.40 16.38 -6.50
C LEU A 333 -11.25 16.31 -5.48
N LEU A 334 -11.58 16.19 -4.20
CA LEU A 334 -10.56 16.01 -3.16
C LEU A 334 -9.79 14.69 -3.31
N SER A 335 -10.43 13.60 -3.73
CA SER A 335 -9.75 12.32 -3.93
C SER A 335 -8.79 12.38 -5.12
N ILE A 336 -9.21 12.98 -6.24
CA ILE A 336 -8.33 13.23 -7.40
C ILE A 336 -7.11 14.04 -6.95
N HIS A 337 -7.32 15.13 -6.21
CA HIS A 337 -6.23 15.95 -5.71
C HIS A 337 -5.29 15.20 -4.77
N ASN A 338 -5.81 14.56 -3.73
CA ASN A 338 -4.98 13.89 -2.71
C ASN A 338 -4.19 12.71 -3.29
N ILE A 339 -4.77 11.94 -4.21
CA ILE A 339 -4.06 10.86 -4.89
C ILE A 339 -2.93 11.45 -5.74
N THR A 340 -3.24 12.47 -6.54
CA THR A 340 -2.23 13.16 -7.37
C THR A 340 -1.10 13.72 -6.52
N GLU A 341 -1.38 14.26 -5.34
CA GLU A 341 -0.38 14.83 -4.45
C GLU A 341 0.63 13.78 -3.94
N LEU A 342 0.18 12.64 -3.45
CA LEU A 342 1.09 11.58 -2.97
C LEU A 342 1.90 10.95 -4.11
N ILE A 343 1.31 10.83 -5.30
CA ILE A 343 2.03 10.37 -6.49
C ILE A 343 3.09 11.40 -6.90
N ARG A 344 2.74 12.68 -6.98
CA ARG A 344 3.70 13.76 -7.28
C ARG A 344 4.85 13.78 -6.28
N PHE A 345 4.57 13.54 -5.00
CA PHE A 345 5.60 13.48 -3.96
C PHE A 345 6.62 12.36 -4.22
N THR A 346 6.16 11.13 -4.42
CA THR A 346 7.05 10.00 -4.73
C THR A 346 7.81 10.21 -6.04
N GLN A 347 7.19 10.84 -7.05
CA GLN A 347 7.86 11.20 -8.30
C GLN A 347 8.92 12.28 -8.15
N LYS A 348 8.68 13.31 -7.33
CA LYS A 348 9.72 14.31 -7.01
C LYS A 348 10.90 13.65 -6.31
N ILE A 349 10.65 12.72 -5.39
CA ILE A 349 11.72 11.94 -4.73
C ILE A 349 12.49 11.10 -5.76
N ARG A 350 11.79 10.38 -6.65
CA ARG A 350 12.43 9.62 -7.75
C ARG A 350 13.39 10.49 -8.55
N GLN A 351 12.94 11.67 -9.00
CA GLN A 351 13.78 12.60 -9.77
C GLN A 351 14.98 13.14 -8.95
N ALA A 352 14.80 13.34 -7.65
CA ALA A 352 15.89 13.74 -6.77
C ALA A 352 16.91 12.60 -6.56
N ILE A 353 16.49 11.34 -6.52
CA ILE A 353 17.42 10.19 -6.45
C ILE A 353 18.19 10.03 -7.76
N LEU A 354 17.50 10.09 -8.92
CA LEU A 354 18.14 10.01 -10.24
C LEU A 354 19.18 11.12 -10.45
N GLY A 355 18.96 12.31 -9.88
CA GLY A 355 19.91 13.42 -9.93
C GLY A 355 20.91 13.47 -8.77
N ASP A 356 20.91 12.51 -7.85
CA ASP A 356 21.69 12.50 -6.60
C ASP A 356 21.56 13.79 -5.75
N ARG A 357 20.34 14.30 -5.65
CA ARG A 357 19.95 15.51 -4.87
C ARG A 357 18.96 15.21 -3.74
N PHE A 358 18.61 13.94 -3.52
CA PHE A 358 17.58 13.51 -2.59
C PHE A 358 17.76 14.05 -1.17
N THR A 359 18.93 13.86 -0.54
CA THR A 359 19.17 14.33 0.83
C THR A 359 19.09 15.83 0.98
N ARG A 360 19.46 16.59 -0.06
CA ARG A 360 19.38 18.05 -0.06
C ARG A 360 17.95 18.57 -0.21
N GLU A 361 17.19 18.02 -1.17
CA GLU A 361 15.82 18.49 -1.45
C GLU A 361 14.80 18.03 -0.40
N PHE A 362 15.04 16.89 0.24
CA PHE A 362 14.11 16.28 1.19
C PHE A 362 14.63 16.28 2.63
N ALA A 363 15.72 17.02 2.94
CA ALA A 363 16.35 17.10 4.25
C ALA A 363 15.35 17.29 5.41
N GLN A 364 14.35 18.17 5.23
CA GLN A 364 13.34 18.48 6.23
C GLN A 364 12.51 17.26 6.69
N TRP A 365 12.45 16.21 5.88
CA TRP A 365 11.71 14.98 6.17
C TRP A 365 12.60 13.83 6.64
N LEU A 366 13.93 13.97 6.55
CA LEU A 366 14.89 12.92 6.90
C LEU A 366 15.40 13.01 8.34
N ASN A 367 15.29 14.20 8.93
CA ASN A 367 15.71 14.51 10.29
C ASN A 367 14.72 14.02 11.35
#